data_AF-A0A086LUW3-F1
#
_entry.id   AF-A0A086LUW3-F1
#
_cell.length_a   1.000
_cell.length_b   1.000
_cell.length_c   1.000
_cell.angle_alpha   90.00
_cell.angle_beta   90.00
_cell.angle_gamma   90.00
#
_symmetry.space_group_name_H-M   'P 1'
#
loop_
_entity.id
_entity.type
_entity.pdbx_description
1 polymer ?
#
loop_
_entity_poly.entity_id
_entity_poly.type
_entity_poly.pdbx_seq_one_letter_code
_entity_poly.pdbx_strand_id
1 'polypeptide(L)'
;VPQLIVSIKTSVARSRSAEATEEKVEEALLQVTDPTGEMPAAVHSRAVSLHGANFVSGAALLLRDVTVFLSNCRLPCLAIVHANILQ
;
A
#
# COMPACT_ATOMS: atom_id res chain seq x y z
N VAL A 1 -2.76 -20.23 -5.66
CA VAL A 1 -2.78 -18.84 -6.17
C VAL A 1 -1.54 -18.14 -5.64
N PRO A 2 -0.76 -17.40 -6.45
CA PRO A 2 0.47 -16.77 -6.00
C PRO A 2 0.21 -15.79 -4.85
N GLN A 3 1.11 -15.81 -3.87
CA GLN A 3 1.11 -14.93 -2.70
C GLN A 3 2.47 -14.26 -2.60
N LEU A 4 2.48 -13.04 -2.06
CA LEU A 4 3.66 -12.22 -1.91
C LEU A 4 3.81 -11.85 -0.43
N ILE A 5 4.95 -12.20 0.17
CA ILE A 5 5.31 -11.73 1.51
C ILE A 5 6.14 -10.47 1.33
N VAL A 6 5.69 -9.36 1.93
CA VAL A 6 6.43 -8.10 1.92
C VAL A 6 6.63 -7.57 3.32
N SER A 7 7.76 -6.93 3.55
CA SER A 7 8.04 -6.16 4.76
C SER A 7 7.87 -4.68 4.48
N ILE A 8 7.38 -3.91 5.44
CA ILE A 8 7.20 -2.47 5.31
C ILE A 8 8.48 -1.78 5.77
N LYS A 9 9.15 -1.08 4.87
CA LYS A 9 10.37 -0.33 5.17
C LYS A 9 10.06 1.08 5.66
N THR A 10 9.14 1.78 5.00
CA THR A 10 8.68 3.11 5.41
C THR A 10 7.19 3.25 5.15
N SER A 11 6.54 4.09 5.94
CA SER A 11 5.11 4.38 5.84
C SER A 11 4.90 5.88 5.92
N VAL A 12 4.21 6.45 4.94
CA VAL A 12 3.87 7.87 4.87
C VAL A 12 2.39 7.99 4.55
N ALA A 13 1.61 8.55 5.49
CA ALA A 13 0.24 8.95 5.20
C ALA A 13 0.25 10.26 4.40
N ARG A 14 -0.34 10.26 3.20
CA ARG A 14 -0.49 11.48 2.40
C ARG A 14 -1.96 11.86 2.34
N SER A 15 -2.33 12.89 3.09
CA SER A 15 -3.67 13.48 2.99
C SER A 15 -3.77 14.25 1.66
N ARG A 16 -4.54 13.75 0.68
CA ARG A 16 -4.94 14.55 -0.47
C ARG A 16 -6.17 15.38 -0.08
N SER A 17 -5.98 16.68 0.08
CA SER A 17 -7.09 17.64 0.17
C SER A 17 -7.50 18.01 -1.26
N ALA A 18 -8.58 17.43 -1.76
CA ALA A 18 -9.28 18.00 -2.91
C ALA A 18 -10.30 19.02 -2.37
N GLU A 19 -10.22 20.27 -2.84
CA GLU A 19 -11.28 21.25 -2.58
C GLU A 19 -12.61 20.71 -3.15
N ALA A 20 -13.68 20.89 -2.37
CA ALA A 20 -15.07 20.46 -2.59
C ALA A 20 -15.45 19.03 -2.08
N THR A 21 -15.99 19.01 -0.85
CA THR A 21 -17.10 18.15 -0.38
C THR A 21 -17.01 16.62 -0.41
N GLU A 22 -15.86 15.99 -0.67
CA GLU A 22 -15.76 14.52 -0.66
C GLU A 22 -14.72 13.99 0.33
N GLU A 23 -14.99 12.78 0.85
CA GLU A 23 -14.28 12.09 1.93
C GLU A 23 -12.76 12.27 1.89
N LYS A 24 -12.14 12.51 3.05
CA LYS A 24 -10.68 12.41 3.21
C LYS A 24 -10.25 10.96 2.96
N VAL A 25 -10.05 10.58 1.70
CA VAL A 25 -9.46 9.31 1.30
C VAL A 25 -7.97 9.41 1.65
N GLU A 26 -7.62 8.98 2.86
CA GLU A 26 -6.23 8.94 3.30
C GLU A 26 -5.52 7.79 2.57
N GLU A 27 -4.82 8.11 1.49
CA GLU A 27 -3.95 7.17 0.80
C GLU A 27 -2.62 7.10 1.56
N ALA A 28 -2.19 5.88 1.89
CA ALA A 28 -0.85 5.67 2.44
C ALA A 28 0.12 5.29 1.31
N LEU A 29 1.31 5.88 1.34
CA LEU A 29 2.43 5.48 0.51
C LEU A 29 3.41 4.71 1.38
N LEU A 30 3.68 3.46 1.01
CA LEU A 30 4.65 2.60 1.67
C LEU A 30 5.86 2.41 0.77
N GLN A 31 7.01 2.15 1.36
CA GLN A 31 8.05 1.36 0.71
C GLN A 31 7.95 -0.06 1.24
N VAL A 32 7.77 -1.02 0.34
CA VAL A 32 7.74 -2.44 0.68
C VAL A 32 9.00 -3.13 0.15
N THR A 33 9.45 -4.14 0.88
CA THR A 33 10.63 -4.93 0.56
C THR A 33 10.29 -6.41 0.52
N ASP A 34 10.82 -7.10 -0.48
CA ASP A 34 10.84 -8.56 -0.56
C ASP A 34 12.27 -9.03 -0.90
N PRO A 35 12.53 -10.35 -1.03
CA PRO A 35 13.86 -10.83 -1.41
C PRO A 35 14.36 -10.37 -2.78
N THR A 36 13.48 -9.86 -3.65
CA THR A 36 13.81 -9.40 -5.01
C THR A 36 14.16 -7.92 -5.07
N GLY A 37 13.73 -7.13 -4.08
CA GLY A 37 14.11 -5.73 -3.96
C GLY A 37 13.10 -4.88 -3.20
N GLU A 38 13.14 -3.58 -3.47
CA GLU A 38 12.24 -2.60 -2.89
C GLU A 38 11.28 -2.07 -3.96
N MET A 39 10.03 -1.84 -3.57
CA MET A 39 9.02 -1.27 -4.45
C MET A 39 8.12 -0.31 -3.66
N PRO A 40 7.76 0.86 -4.21
CA PRO A 40 6.75 1.70 -3.60
C PRO A 40 5.38 1.00 -3.67
N ALA A 41 4.54 1.22 -2.66
CA ALA A 41 3.17 0.75 -2.67
C ALA A 41 2.20 1.89 -2.30
N ALA A 42 1.10 1.98 -3.04
CA ALA A 42 -0.03 2.83 -2.73
C ALA A 42 -1.12 1.99 -2.08
N VAL A 43 -1.56 2.41 -0.90
CA VAL A 43 -2.56 1.72 -0.10
C VAL A 43 -3.85 2.50 -0.15
N HIS A 44 -4.92 1.81 -0.56
CA HIS A 44 -6.26 2.38 -0.59
C HIS A 44 -6.75 2.70 0.83
N SER A 45 -7.44 3.83 1.01
CA SER A 45 -7.91 4.34 2.31
C SER A 45 -8.68 3.32 3.14
N ARG A 46 -9.57 2.54 2.50
CA ARG A 46 -10.31 1.46 3.17
C ARG A 46 -9.37 0.42 3.81
N ALA A 47 -8.27 0.08 3.15
CA ALA A 47 -7.29 -0.82 3.74
C ALA A 47 -6.60 -0.15 4.94
N VAL A 48 -6.24 1.13 4.82
CA VAL A 48 -5.65 1.94 5.93
C VAL A 48 -6.58 1.98 7.13
N SER A 49 -7.88 2.20 6.93
CA SER A 49 -8.87 2.28 8.03
C SER A 49 -9.05 0.95 8.77
N LEU A 50 -8.96 -0.19 8.08
CA LEU A 50 -9.21 -1.51 8.65
C LEU A 50 -7.94 -2.16 9.22
N HIS A 51 -6.80 -1.92 8.56
CA HIS A 51 -5.54 -2.63 8.80
C HIS A 51 -4.38 -1.68 9.12
N GLY A 52 -4.64 -0.41 9.44
CA GLY A 52 -3.62 0.62 9.62
C GLY A 52 -2.51 0.26 10.61
N ALA A 53 -2.84 -0.51 11.67
CA ALA A 53 -1.86 -1.02 12.63
C ALA A 53 -0.82 -1.96 12.00
N ASN A 54 -1.14 -2.60 10.88
CA ASN A 54 -0.25 -3.47 10.13
C ASN A 54 0.61 -2.70 9.13
N PHE A 55 0.38 -1.38 8.95
CA PHE A 55 1.12 -0.52 8.01
C PHE A 55 2.25 0.29 8.67
N VAL A 56 2.97 -0.36 9.58
CA VAL A 56 4.08 0.23 10.33
C VAL A 56 5.42 -0.33 9.85
N SER A 57 6.47 0.47 9.97
CA SER A 57 7.83 0.04 9.64
C SER A 57 8.21 -1.23 10.41
N GLY A 58 8.73 -2.23 9.72
CA GLY A 58 9.11 -3.54 10.26
C GLY A 58 7.98 -4.57 10.27
N ALA A 59 6.73 -4.19 10.00
CA ALA A 59 5.64 -5.15 9.84
C ALA A 59 5.80 -5.96 8.55
N ALA A 60 5.31 -7.20 8.57
CA ALA A 60 5.22 -8.06 7.39
C ALA A 60 3.75 -8.27 7.01
N LEU A 61 3.48 -8.29 5.71
CA LEU A 61 2.16 -8.53 5.14
C LEU A 61 2.23 -9.71 4.18
N LEU A 62 1.21 -10.57 4.25
CA LEU A 62 0.96 -11.56 3.21
C LEU A 62 -0.10 -10.99 2.26
N LEU A 63 0.29 -10.80 1.00
CA LEU A 63 -0.53 -10.21 -0.04
C LEU A 63 -0.89 -11.24 -1.11
N ARG A 64 -2.07 -11.06 -1.71
CA ARG A 64 -2.59 -11.90 -2.79
C ARG A 64 -3.26 -11.05 -3.86
N ASP A 65 -3.17 -11.47 -5.11
CA ASP A 65 -3.87 -10.86 -6.26
C ASP A 65 -3.59 -9.33 -6.38
N VAL A 66 -2.34 -8.94 -6.12
CA VAL A 66 -1.90 -7.54 -6.15
C VAL A 66 -1.76 -7.02 -7.57
N THR A 67 -2.02 -5.72 -7.74
CA THR A 67 -1.83 -5.03 -9.03
C THR A 67 -0.56 -4.19 -9.00
N VAL A 68 0.23 -4.26 -10.06
CA VAL A 68 1.36 -3.35 -10.29
C VAL A 68 0.97 -2.35 -11.37
N PHE A 69 1.17 -1.06 -11.10
CA PHE A 69 0.88 0.01 -12.04
C PHE A 69 2.08 0.97 -12.16
N LEU A 70 2.14 1.74 -13.24
CA LEU A 70 3.18 2.75 -13.43
C LEU A 70 2.73 4.07 -12.82
N SER A 71 3.30 4.44 -11.68
CA SER A 71 3.04 5.76 -11.08
C SER A 71 3.80 6.84 -11.85
N ASN A 72 3.08 7.88 -12.31
CA ASN A 72 3.63 9.02 -13.05
C ASN A 72 4.57 8.63 -14.21
N CYS A 73 4.32 7.48 -14.86
CA CYS A 73 5.10 6.93 -15.96
C CYS A 73 6.60 6.71 -15.68
N ARG A 74 7.04 6.60 -14.42
CA ARG A 74 8.47 6.51 -14.09
C ARG A 74 8.87 5.27 -13.31
N LEU A 75 8.05 4.80 -12.36
CA LEU A 75 8.39 3.67 -11.51
C LEU A 75 7.18 2.74 -11.27
N PRO A 76 7.39 1.40 -11.30
CA PRO A 76 6.37 0.45 -10.91
C PRO A 76 6.01 0.65 -9.44
N CYS A 77 4.72 0.59 -9.14
CA CYS A 77 4.14 0.77 -7.82
C CYS A 77 3.09 -0.31 -7.58
N LEU A 78 3.08 -0.87 -6.38
CA LEU A 78 2.11 -1.88 -5.98
C LEU A 78 0.85 -1.22 -5.44
N ALA A 79 -0.32 -1.59 -5.94
CA ALA A 79 -1.60 -1.18 -5.38
C ALA A 79 -2.05 -2.19 -4.33
N ILE A 80 -2.23 -1.74 -3.09
CA ILE A 80 -2.73 -2.56 -1.97
C ILE A 80 -4.16 -2.11 -1.65
N VAL A 81 -5.12 -3.01 -1.86
CA VAL A 81 -6.49 -2.86 -1.38
C VAL A 81 -6.77 -3.86 -0.26
N HIS A 82 -7.87 -3.65 0.47
CA HIS A 82 -8.29 -4.54 1.54
C HIS A 82 -8.35 -6.01 1.11
N ALA A 83 -8.85 -6.29 -0.10
CA ALA A 83 -8.98 -7.64 -0.64
C ALA A 83 -7.63 -8.34 -0.89
N ASN A 84 -6.52 -7.61 -0.97
CA ASN A 84 -5.20 -8.21 -1.16
C ASN A 84 -4.62 -8.77 0.12
N ILE A 85 -5.07 -8.29 1.29
CA ILE A 85 -4.42 -8.58 2.58
C ILE A 85 -5.01 -9.86 3.15
N LEU A 86 -4.16 -10.87 3.34
CA LEU A 86 -4.54 -12.11 3.99
C LEU A 86 -4.35 -11.98 5.51
N GLN A 87 -5.37 -12.39 6.27
CA GLN A 87 -5.37 -12.45 7.74
C GLN A 87 -4.82 -13.78 8.25
#